data_AF-A0A158DY06-F1
#
_entry.id   AF-A0A158DY06-F1
#
_cell.length_a   1.000
_cell.length_b   1.000
_cell.length_c   1.000
_cell.angle_alpha   90.00
_cell.angle_beta   90.00
_cell.angle_gamma   90.00
#
_symmetry.space_group_name_H-M   'P 1'
#
loop_
_entity.id
_entity.type
_entity.pdbx_description
1 polymer ?
#
loop_
_entity_poly.entity_id
_entity_poly.type
_entity_poly.pdbx_seq_one_letter_code
_entity_poly.pdbx_strand_id
1 'polypeptide(L)'
;MQVKATLLAHEAVGPESGELHRFIFSISDELNRQPVHNVVSLRTARVLASELLPDTAFAQMIVTIVRTDPADYDSLVGKAFRHT
;
A
#
# COMPACT_ATOMS: atom_id res chain seq x y z
N MET A 1 -9.74 -13.66 11.62
CA MET A 1 -10.63 -12.93 10.69
C MET A 1 -9.76 -12.55 9.52
N GLN A 2 -10.10 -12.95 8.29
CA GLN A 2 -9.20 -12.69 7.17
C GLN A 2 -9.26 -11.22 6.74
N VAL A 3 -8.15 -10.51 6.88
CA VAL A 3 -7.98 -9.14 6.36
C VAL A 3 -7.19 -9.20 5.06
N LYS A 4 -7.67 -8.51 4.03
CA LYS A 4 -7.01 -8.40 2.72
C LYS A 4 -6.73 -6.94 2.39
N ALA A 5 -5.47 -6.63 2.12
CA ALA A 5 -5.05 -5.34 1.56
C ALA A 5 -4.72 -5.53 0.07
N THR A 6 -5.22 -4.66 -0.81
CA THR A 6 -4.97 -4.76 -2.25
C THR A 6 -4.48 -3.42 -2.79
N LEU A 7 -3.36 -3.41 -3.51
CA LEU A 7 -2.92 -2.23 -4.25
C LEU A 7 -3.73 -2.09 -5.53
N LEU A 8 -4.33 -0.92 -5.74
CA LEU A 8 -5.28 -0.66 -6.81
C LEU A 8 -4.68 0.23 -7.90
N ALA A 9 -3.80 1.16 -7.51
CA ALA A 9 -3.11 2.04 -8.45
C ALA A 9 -1.80 2.56 -7.85
N HIS A 10 -0.90 2.95 -8.74
CA HIS A 10 0.29 3.73 -8.45
C HIS A 10 0.25 4.98 -9.33
N GLU A 11 0.58 6.12 -8.74
CA GLU A 11 0.66 7.41 -9.42
C GLU A 11 2.02 8.04 -9.15
N ALA A 12 2.79 8.28 -10.22
CA ALA A 12 3.95 9.15 -10.16
C ALA A 12 3.45 10.61 -10.18
N VAL A 13 3.70 11.35 -9.10
CA VAL A 13 3.27 12.74 -9.00
C VAL A 13 4.44 13.62 -9.42
N GLY A 14 4.15 14.61 -10.28
CA GLY A 14 5.16 15.50 -10.85
C GLY A 14 5.98 16.25 -9.79
N PRO A 15 7.16 16.79 -10.19
CA PRO A 15 8.14 17.36 -9.28
C PRO A 15 7.62 18.53 -8.42
N GLU A 16 6.54 19.18 -8.82
CA GLU A 16 5.91 20.29 -8.12
C GLU A 16 5.29 19.90 -6.76
N SER A 17 4.93 18.63 -6.56
CA SER A 17 4.25 18.17 -5.34
C SER A 17 5.19 17.80 -4.19
N GLY A 18 6.51 17.68 -4.42
CA GLY A 18 7.50 17.18 -3.44
C GLY A 18 7.32 15.72 -2.99
N GLU A 19 6.16 15.11 -3.26
CA GLU A 19 5.89 13.67 -3.19
C GLU A 19 6.01 13.10 -4.59
N LEU A 20 6.87 12.10 -4.79
CA LEU A 20 7.11 11.52 -6.13
C LEU A 20 6.17 10.37 -6.45
N HIS A 21 5.61 9.70 -5.44
CA HIS A 21 4.83 8.47 -5.63
C HIS A 21 3.69 8.36 -4.63
N ARG A 22 2.51 7.99 -5.14
CA ARG A 22 1.31 7.67 -4.36
C ARG A 22 0.78 6.30 -4.72
N PHE A 23 0.20 5.63 -3.75
CA PHE A 23 -0.38 4.31 -3.89
C PHE A 23 -1.82 4.34 -3.39
N ILE A 24 -2.75 3.94 -4.26
CA ILE A 24 -4.16 3.75 -3.92
C ILE A 24 -4.34 2.28 -3.56
N PHE A 25 -5.01 2.01 -2.44
CA PHE A 25 -5.24 0.65 -1.97
C PHE A 25 -6.62 0.51 -1.34
N SER A 26 -7.08 -0.73 -1.20
CA SER A 26 -8.24 -1.05 -0.37
C SER A 26 -7.90 -2.04 0.72
N ILE A 27 -8.62 -1.92 1.84
CA ILE A 27 -8.64 -2.92 2.91
C ILE A 27 -10.06 -3.47 2.96
N SER A 28 -10.17 -4.79 3.03
CA SER A 28 -11.44 -5.50 3.16
C SER A 28 -11.28 -6.62 4.17
N ASP A 29 -12.36 -6.91 4.89
CA ASP A 29 -12.50 -8.08 5.76
C ASP A 29 -13.81 -8.82 5.43
N GLU A 30 -14.04 -9.95 6.09
CA GLU A 30 -15.23 -10.79 5.85
C GLU A 30 -16.57 -10.10 6.17
N LEU A 31 -16.57 -9.09 7.04
CA LEU A 31 -17.75 -8.33 7.46
C LEU A 31 -17.95 -7.05 6.64
N ASN A 32 -16.86 -6.46 6.12
CA ASN A 32 -16.86 -5.19 5.40
C ASN A 32 -16.53 -5.42 3.92
N ARG A 33 -17.56 -5.75 3.16
CA ARG A 33 -17.46 -6.01 1.70
C ARG A 33 -17.42 -4.75 0.84
N GLN A 34 -17.61 -3.56 1.40
CA GLN A 34 -17.39 -2.32 0.66
C GLN A 34 -15.91 -1.93 0.77
N PRO A 35 -15.13 -2.04 -0.34
CA PRO A 35 -13.72 -1.70 -0.29
C PRO A 35 -13.58 -0.19 -0.10
N VAL A 36 -13.01 0.22 1.03
CA VAL A 36 -12.65 1.62 1.26
C VAL A 36 -11.34 1.90 0.52
N HIS A 37 -11.40 2.84 -0.42
CA HIS A 37 -10.22 3.30 -1.15
C HIS A 37 -9.44 4.29 -0.29
N ASN A 38 -8.19 3.97 -0.03
CA ASN A 38 -7.27 4.78 0.75
C ASN A 38 -6.05 5.14 -0.11
N VAL A 39 -5.38 6.23 0.24
CA VAL A 39 -4.17 6.70 -0.44
C VAL A 39 -3.04 6.82 0.56
N VAL A 40 -1.85 6.37 0.18
CA VAL A 40 -0.62 6.59 0.93
C VAL A 40 0.49 7.11 0.01
N SER A 41 1.19 8.16 0.41
CA SER A 41 2.39 8.60 -0.30
C SER A 41 3.59 7.75 0.10
N LEU A 42 4.59 7.65 -0.78
CA LEU A 42 5.82 6.90 -0.48
C LEU A 42 6.54 7.42 0.77
N ARG A 43 6.48 8.74 1.02
CA ARG A 43 7.04 9.34 2.23
C ARG A 43 6.35 8.79 3.48
N THR A 44 5.03 8.79 3.51
CA THR A 44 4.25 8.23 4.63
C THR A 44 4.47 6.73 4.75
N ALA A 45 4.53 5.99 3.65
CA ALA A 45 4.81 4.56 3.66
C ALA A 45 6.18 4.24 4.30
N ARG A 46 7.21 5.05 4.04
CA ARG A 46 8.54 4.90 4.68
C ARG A 46 8.50 5.10 6.19
N VAL A 47 7.75 6.10 6.66
CA VAL A 47 7.55 6.34 8.11
C VAL A 47 6.78 5.17 8.73
N LEU A 48 5.70 4.72 8.10
CA LEU A 48 4.94 3.57 8.62
C LEU A 48 5.78 2.29 8.64
N ALA A 49 6.63 2.05 7.63
CA ALA A 49 7.49 0.88 7.58
C ALA A 49 8.59 0.85 8.65
N SER A 50 8.97 1.99 9.23
CA SER A 50 9.93 2.01 10.36
C SER A 50 9.28 1.62 11.68
N GLU A 51 7.98 1.84 11.82
CA GLU A 51 7.24 1.62 13.08
C GLU A 51 6.45 0.30 13.10
N LEU A 52 6.04 -0.21 11.93
CA LEU A 52 5.18 -1.38 11.83
C LEU A 52 5.99 -2.68 11.76
N LEU A 53 5.61 -3.66 12.59
CA LEU A 53 5.93 -5.06 12.33
C LEU A 53 5.07 -5.55 11.15
N PRO A 54 5.63 -6.33 10.20
CA PRO A 54 4.89 -6.84 9.04
C PRO A 54 3.97 -8.02 9.38
N ASP A 55 3.26 -7.94 10.50
CA ASP A 55 2.36 -8.96 10.99
C ASP A 55 0.96 -8.84 10.38
N THR A 56 0.50 -7.65 10.00
CA THR A 56 -0.80 -7.44 9.35
C THR A 56 -0.71 -7.36 7.81
N ALA A 57 -1.83 -7.60 7.12
CA ALA A 57 -1.92 -7.44 5.66
C ALA A 57 -1.55 -6.01 5.20
N PHE A 58 -1.94 -5.01 5.97
CA PHE A 58 -1.58 -3.62 5.72
C PHE A 58 -0.08 -3.38 5.90
N ALA A 59 0.51 -3.83 7.00
CA ALA A 59 1.94 -3.67 7.25
C ALA A 59 2.79 -4.39 6.18
N GLN A 60 2.40 -5.60 5.77
CA GLN A 60 3.06 -6.31 4.67
C GLN A 60 3.01 -5.53 3.35
N MET A 61 1.86 -4.93 3.04
CA MET A 61 1.70 -4.07 1.86
C MET A 61 2.63 -2.85 1.93
N ILE A 62 2.64 -2.14 3.05
CA ILE A 62 3.50 -0.97 3.27
C ILE A 62 4.99 -1.33 3.15
N VAL A 63 5.43 -2.41 3.81
CA VAL A 63 6.82 -2.88 3.73
C VAL A 63 7.18 -3.29 2.31
N THR A 64 6.25 -3.89 1.57
CA THR A 64 6.49 -4.25 0.16
C THR A 64 6.65 -3.02 -0.71
N ILE A 65 5.81 -1.99 -0.57
CA ILE A 65 5.95 -0.71 -1.29
C ILE A 65 7.35 -0.13 -1.05
N VAL A 66 7.78 -0.06 0.20
CA VAL A 66 9.07 0.56 0.58
C VAL A 66 10.27 -0.24 0.07
N ARG A 67 10.17 -1.57 -0.01
CA ARG A 67 11.24 -2.45 -0.48
C ARG A 67 11.32 -2.62 -2.00
N THR A 68 10.28 -2.20 -2.73
CA THR A 68 10.24 -2.33 -4.18
C THR A 68 11.05 -1.21 -4.83
N ASP A 69 11.81 -1.54 -5.86
CA ASP A 69 12.53 -0.55 -6.66
C ASP A 69 11.51 0.42 -7.30
N PRO A 70 11.75 1.74 -7.30
CA PRO A 70 10.85 2.69 -7.94
C PRO A 70 10.52 2.39 -9.40
N ALA A 71 11.43 1.76 -10.15
CA ALA A 71 11.17 1.33 -11.53
C ALA A 71 10.11 0.23 -11.64
N ASP A 72 9.85 -0.48 -10.54
CA ASP A 72 8.94 -1.62 -10.47
C ASP A 72 7.61 -1.29 -9.76
N TYR A 73 7.33 -0.04 -9.39
CA TYR A 73 6.11 0.30 -8.65
C TYR A 73 4.81 -0.06 -9.37
N ASP A 74 4.77 0.06 -10.70
CA ASP A 74 3.60 -0.34 -11.48
C ASP A 74 3.33 -1.85 -11.38
N SER A 75 4.36 -2.67 -11.12
CA SER A 75 4.19 -4.13 -10.92
C SER A 75 3.45 -4.48 -9.63
N LEU A 76 3.33 -3.53 -8.69
CA LEU A 76 2.61 -3.74 -7.44
C LEU A 76 1.09 -3.63 -7.59
N VAL A 77 0.61 -3.02 -8.69
CA VAL A 77 -0.82 -2.85 -8.95
C VAL A 77 -1.49 -4.23 -9.10
N GLY A 78 -2.59 -4.43 -8.38
CA GLY A 78 -3.30 -5.71 -8.30
C GLY A 78 -2.75 -6.68 -7.25
N LYS A 79 -1.58 -6.42 -6.66
CA LYS A 79 -1.02 -7.29 -5.62
C LYS A 79 -1.89 -7.24 -4.35
N ALA A 80 -2.17 -8.41 -3.81
CA ALA A 80 -2.97 -8.58 -2.60
C ALA A 80 -2.18 -9.25 -1.48
N PHE A 81 -2.33 -8.71 -0.28
CA PHE A 81 -1.71 -9.16 0.96
C PHE A 81 -2.81 -9.69 1.88
N ARG A 82 -2.52 -10.76 2.61
CA ARG A 82 -3.50 -11.45 3.46
C ARG A 82 -2.90 -11.71 4.82
N HIS A 83 -3.72 -11.54 5.85
CA HIS A 83 -3.43 -11.94 7.21
C HIS A 83 -4.66 -12.66 7.80
N THR A 84 -4.42 -13.74 8.53
CA THR A 84 -5.44 -14.66 9.07
C THR A 84 -5.49 -14.62 10.58
#